data_AF-A0AA88H2P0-F1
#
_entry.id   AF-A0AA88H2P0-F1
#
_cell.length_a   1.000
_cell.length_b   1.000
_cell.length_c   1.000
_cell.angle_alpha   90.00
_cell.angle_beta   90.00
_cell.angle_gamma   90.00
#
_symmetry.space_group_name_H-M   'P 1'
#
loop_
_entity.id
_entity.type
_entity.pdbx_description
1 polymer ?
#
loop_
_entity_poly.entity_id
_entity_poly.type
_entity_poly.pdbx_seq_one_letter_code
_entity_poly.pdbx_strand_id
1 'polypeptide(L)'
;MTNKNKPSERVASSSSEKKKNSSKSFKKEYYKKKAAEASSSSTTTSEDILIQTGTGLHLDSWPYNLWGKLKSDFTYGPLDRFRPFQSMLCLTSGHTNPNKKEGGLELIPGFASVAERYFPAMDEMLREGKSKRTKSPWISSYHIRFNQKEDEPLFELVRKVKRVPRDWTAPPASTELLSTMNANDCLEYMRKIVKEHDAIPYHPIEKGDFIYFDIRSAHRNSDANEMDRPRSVFYHAYSVAHRVNEKTIESLKEKRKIFEHPSDFNSKFKMEQQLLNVEKDLIPLTPLGQCLYNERSYKTLLQPDDQIQPIVNQHSRLTQRHIDFYHRYGYVVVENVVSDADCEQLLNELCQYSAKAGCPLSLNSNSALSQSDFANIGGNFGAMVEWYYLPMQQQLRQHEGLYATTVSLLANTWCAKTPNAYHVPYNCPFADHLDPRKLWLYVDRMNFRMPDKH
;
A
#
# COMPACT_ATOMS: atom_id res chain seq x y z
N MET A 1 41.20 31.68 52.21
CA MET A 1 42.11 30.89 51.35
C MET A 1 41.54 30.86 49.95
N THR A 2 42.02 31.75 49.09
CA THR A 2 41.59 31.92 47.71
C THR A 2 42.81 31.67 46.83
N ASN A 3 42.83 30.57 46.09
CA ASN A 3 43.85 30.31 45.08
C ASN A 3 43.20 30.23 43.71
N LYS A 4 43.58 31.21 42.89
CA LYS A 4 43.47 31.20 41.42
C LYS A 4 44.40 30.11 40.88
N ASN A 5 44.01 29.43 39.80
CA ASN A 5 44.96 29.13 38.73
C ASN A 5 44.29 28.88 37.38
N LYS A 6 45.05 29.29 36.37
CA LYS A 6 44.75 29.46 34.93
C LYS A 6 44.98 28.15 34.12
N PRO A 7 44.67 28.16 32.81
CA PRO A 7 44.55 26.97 31.96
C PRO A 7 45.81 26.62 31.16
N SER A 8 45.97 25.34 30.79
CA SER A 8 46.77 24.80 29.68
C SER A 8 46.23 23.37 29.43
N GLU A 9 46.28 22.69 28.30
CA GLU A 9 46.94 22.87 27.01
C GLU A 9 46.23 21.95 25.99
N ARG A 10 46.24 22.34 24.71
CA ARG A 10 45.86 21.49 23.57
C ARG A 10 46.92 20.41 23.36
N VAL A 11 46.50 19.15 23.18
CA VAL A 11 47.31 18.12 22.49
C VAL A 11 46.49 17.49 21.38
N ALA A 12 47.19 17.26 20.28
CA ALA A 12 46.70 17.04 18.94
C ALA A 12 46.25 15.59 18.62
N SER A 13 45.33 15.53 17.66
CA SER A 13 45.18 14.57 16.57
C SER A 13 45.64 13.11 16.76
N SER A 14 44.67 12.19 16.86
CA SER A 14 44.80 10.84 16.32
C SER A 14 43.90 10.68 15.09
N SER A 15 44.53 10.39 13.97
CA SER A 15 43.92 10.09 12.67
C SER A 15 43.13 8.78 12.74
N SER A 16 41.80 8.86 12.70
CA SER A 16 40.94 7.72 12.42
C SER A 16 40.79 7.55 10.90
N GLU A 17 41.49 6.55 10.37
CA GLU A 17 41.27 6.04 9.01
C GLU A 17 39.81 5.62 8.86
N LYS A 18 39.05 6.40 8.09
CA LYS A 18 37.73 6.02 7.61
C LYS A 18 37.85 4.82 6.68
N LYS A 19 37.67 3.61 7.22
CA LYS A 19 37.31 2.42 6.43
C LYS A 19 36.01 2.73 5.68
N LYS A 20 36.13 3.10 4.40
CA LYS A 20 35.03 3.18 3.45
C LYS A 20 34.49 1.76 3.25
N ASN A 21 33.49 1.39 4.03
CA ASN A 21 32.79 0.13 3.89
C ASN A 21 32.21 -0.01 2.48
N SER A 22 32.56 -1.15 1.89
CA SER A 22 32.30 -1.60 0.52
C SER A 22 30.85 -2.07 0.30
N SER A 23 29.85 -1.36 0.82
CA SER A 23 28.44 -1.62 0.50
C SER A 23 28.05 -1.02 -0.86
N LYS A 24 28.89 -1.22 -1.88
CA LYS A 24 28.53 -1.00 -3.29
C LYS A 24 27.50 -2.05 -3.70
N SER A 25 26.28 -1.82 -3.23
CA SER A 25 25.01 -1.95 -3.93
C SER A 25 24.89 -3.19 -4.82
N PHE A 26 24.50 -4.30 -4.20
CA PHE A 26 23.86 -5.43 -4.87
C PHE A 26 22.77 -4.98 -5.86
N LYS A 27 22.10 -3.85 -5.57
CA LYS A 27 21.15 -3.18 -6.47
C LYS A 27 21.82 -2.68 -7.75
N LYS A 28 22.98 -2.02 -7.65
CA LYS A 28 23.71 -1.52 -8.83
C LYS A 28 24.24 -2.67 -9.68
N GLU A 29 24.65 -3.78 -9.07
CA GLU A 29 25.07 -4.99 -9.81
C GLU A 29 23.89 -5.77 -10.40
N TYR A 30 22.81 -6.01 -9.65
CA TYR A 30 21.61 -6.69 -10.15
C TYR A 30 20.96 -5.93 -11.31
N TYR A 31 20.75 -4.62 -11.16
CA TYR A 31 20.20 -3.79 -12.23
C TYR A 31 21.23 -3.51 -13.34
N LYS A 32 22.54 -3.43 -13.07
CA LYS A 32 23.54 -3.39 -14.15
C LYS A 32 23.58 -4.70 -14.92
N LYS A 33 23.42 -5.85 -14.27
CA LYS A 33 23.44 -7.16 -14.92
C LYS A 33 22.21 -7.31 -15.80
N LYS A 34 21.02 -6.99 -15.28
CA LYS A 34 19.77 -6.90 -16.08
C LYS A 34 19.87 -5.88 -17.22
N ALA A 35 20.45 -4.71 -16.97
CA ALA A 35 20.63 -3.68 -18.01
C ALA A 35 21.70 -4.08 -19.04
N ALA A 36 22.78 -4.75 -18.64
CA ALA A 36 23.84 -5.23 -19.52
C ALA A 36 23.38 -6.44 -20.34
N GLU A 37 22.58 -7.34 -19.77
CA GLU A 37 21.88 -8.41 -20.49
C GLU A 37 20.96 -7.81 -21.57
N ALA A 38 20.22 -6.73 -21.24
CA ALA A 38 19.40 -6.00 -22.20
C ALA A 38 20.21 -5.16 -23.22
N SER A 39 21.42 -4.71 -22.87
CA SER A 39 22.29 -3.86 -23.71
C SER A 39 23.24 -4.65 -24.60
N SER A 40 23.42 -5.96 -24.35
CA SER A 40 24.36 -6.80 -25.11
C SER A 40 23.84 -7.26 -26.47
N SER A 41 22.61 -6.88 -26.87
CA SER A 41 21.97 -7.35 -28.11
C SER A 41 21.61 -6.30 -29.17
N SER A 42 21.93 -5.01 -29.03
CA SER A 42 21.61 -4.07 -30.14
C SER A 42 22.53 -2.84 -30.23
N THR A 43 23.06 -2.63 -31.44
CA THR A 43 23.78 -1.43 -31.90
C THR A 43 22.86 -0.44 -32.64
N THR A 44 21.54 -0.61 -32.51
CA THR A 44 20.54 0.35 -32.96
C THR A 44 20.27 1.33 -31.84
N THR A 45 20.26 2.63 -32.16
CA THR A 45 19.82 3.74 -31.29
C THR A 45 18.67 3.28 -30.41
N SER A 46 18.89 3.13 -29.10
CA SER A 46 17.86 2.61 -28.21
C SER A 46 16.70 3.60 -28.23
N GLU A 47 15.63 3.23 -28.93
CA GLU A 47 14.38 3.95 -28.92
C GLU A 47 13.96 4.15 -27.46
N ASP A 48 13.28 5.26 -27.18
CA ASP A 48 12.79 5.67 -25.85
C ASP A 48 11.67 4.73 -25.35
N ILE A 49 11.96 3.43 -25.27
CA ILE A 49 11.01 2.38 -24.92
C ILE A 49 10.62 2.55 -23.46
N LEU A 50 9.30 2.64 -23.21
CA LEU A 50 8.77 2.63 -21.86
C LEU A 50 9.12 1.32 -21.14
N ILE A 51 9.88 1.42 -20.06
CA ILE A 51 10.17 0.30 -19.15
C ILE A 51 9.52 0.60 -17.81
N GLN A 52 8.40 -0.06 -17.55
CA GLN A 52 7.80 -0.02 -16.24
C GLN A 52 8.48 -1.07 -15.35
N THR A 53 8.74 -0.72 -14.09
CA THR A 53 9.27 -1.70 -13.10
C THR A 53 8.24 -1.95 -12.02
N GLY A 54 8.25 -3.15 -11.42
CA GLY A 54 7.48 -3.39 -10.20
C GLY A 54 7.98 -2.51 -9.05
N THR A 55 7.21 -2.44 -7.97
CA THR A 55 7.67 -1.71 -6.78
C THR A 55 8.83 -2.45 -6.08
N GLY A 56 8.93 -3.76 -6.27
CA GLY A 56 9.81 -4.59 -5.46
C GLY A 56 9.26 -4.72 -4.04
N LEU A 57 9.74 -5.74 -3.34
CA LEU A 57 9.18 -6.10 -2.04
C LEU A 57 9.44 -4.99 -1.02
N HIS A 58 8.38 -4.53 -0.34
CA HIS A 58 8.45 -3.50 0.68
C HIS A 58 7.32 -3.61 1.72
N LEU A 59 7.39 -2.76 2.75
CA LEU A 59 6.37 -2.51 3.75
C LEU A 59 5.97 -1.05 3.74
N ASP A 60 4.69 -0.78 3.99
CA ASP A 60 4.11 0.58 4.08
C ASP A 60 4.06 1.12 5.52
N SER A 61 4.63 0.39 6.47
CA SER A 61 4.56 0.67 7.90
C SER A 61 5.90 0.45 8.59
N TRP A 62 6.04 1.00 9.81
CA TRP A 62 7.22 0.77 10.64
C TRP A 62 7.19 -0.65 11.22
N PRO A 63 8.14 -1.54 10.85
CA PRO A 63 8.01 -2.94 11.22
C PRO A 63 8.54 -3.29 12.61
N TYR A 64 9.25 -2.39 13.30
CA TYR A 64 9.75 -2.68 14.66
C TYR A 64 8.75 -2.32 15.76
N ASN A 65 7.87 -1.36 15.47
CA ASN A 65 6.91 -0.76 16.40
C ASN A 65 6.09 0.25 15.60
N LEU A 66 4.90 -0.14 15.15
CA LEU A 66 3.99 0.73 14.40
C LEU A 66 3.74 2.07 15.11
N TRP A 67 3.83 2.08 16.44
CA TRP A 67 3.56 3.19 17.34
C TRP A 67 4.82 3.94 17.79
N GLY A 68 6.01 3.55 17.34
CA GLY A 68 7.29 4.06 17.89
C GLY A 68 7.55 5.55 17.69
N LYS A 69 6.74 6.22 16.87
CA LYS A 69 6.76 7.68 16.66
C LYS A 69 5.49 8.39 17.14
N LEU A 70 4.52 7.64 17.67
CA LEU A 70 3.30 8.19 18.21
C LEU A 70 3.67 9.02 19.44
N LYS A 71 3.33 10.30 19.41
CA LYS A 71 3.54 11.20 20.55
C LYS A 71 2.46 10.93 21.61
N SER A 72 2.73 11.36 22.84
CA SER A 72 1.82 11.19 23.97
C SER A 72 0.45 11.88 23.78
N ASP A 73 0.37 12.89 22.92
CA ASP A 73 -0.88 13.58 22.57
C ASP A 73 -1.64 12.91 21.40
N PHE A 74 -1.24 11.68 21.04
CA PHE A 74 -1.74 10.94 19.89
C PHE A 74 -1.58 11.67 18.56
N THR A 75 -0.49 12.42 18.40
CA THR A 75 -0.10 13.00 17.12
C THR A 75 1.19 12.38 16.58
N TYR A 76 1.43 12.64 15.31
CA TYR A 76 2.54 12.12 14.54
C TYR A 76 3.42 13.27 14.00
N GLY A 77 4.60 12.93 13.46
CA GLY A 77 5.41 13.89 12.68
C GLY A 77 4.74 14.25 11.35
N PRO A 78 5.28 15.22 10.58
CA PRO A 78 4.84 15.44 9.21
C PRO A 78 4.94 14.15 8.38
N LEU A 79 3.92 13.88 7.54
CA LEU A 79 3.80 12.69 6.67
C LEU A 79 3.57 11.35 7.41
N ASP A 80 3.54 11.38 8.74
CA ASP A 80 3.24 10.23 9.57
C ASP A 80 1.73 10.17 9.84
N ARG A 81 1.14 8.98 9.65
CA ARG A 81 -0.31 8.71 9.77
C ARG A 81 -0.55 7.24 10.04
N PHE A 82 -1.73 6.91 10.56
CA PHE A 82 -2.16 5.52 10.76
C PHE A 82 -3.37 5.18 9.89
N ARG A 83 -3.15 4.24 8.96
CA ARG A 83 -4.19 3.59 8.19
C ARG A 83 -4.10 2.07 8.48
N PRO A 84 -5.15 1.41 8.98
CA PRO A 84 -5.08 -0.01 9.31
C PRO A 84 -4.84 -0.91 8.08
N PHE A 85 -5.33 -0.45 6.92
CA PHE A 85 -5.27 -1.16 5.66
C PHE A 85 -4.67 -0.27 4.58
N GLN A 86 -4.05 -0.90 3.59
CA GLN A 86 -4.10 -0.38 2.23
C GLN A 86 -5.21 -1.11 1.50
N SER A 87 -5.81 -0.43 0.54
CA SER A 87 -6.79 -1.05 -0.32
C SER A 87 -6.72 -0.52 -1.75
N MET A 88 -7.17 -1.33 -2.70
CA MET A 88 -7.21 -0.96 -4.11
C MET A 88 -8.43 -1.56 -4.79
N LEU A 89 -9.06 -0.75 -5.64
CA LEU A 89 -10.11 -1.17 -6.55
C LEU A 89 -9.49 -1.68 -7.85
N CYS A 90 -9.88 -2.87 -8.28
CA CYS A 90 -9.39 -3.49 -9.50
C CYS A 90 -10.17 -2.95 -10.69
N LEU A 91 -9.46 -2.31 -11.63
CA LEU A 91 -10.09 -1.74 -12.82
C LEU A 91 -9.97 -2.67 -14.02
N THR A 92 -9.02 -3.60 -13.99
CA THR A 92 -8.92 -4.68 -14.97
C THR A 92 -8.74 -6.02 -14.27
N SER A 93 -9.24 -7.08 -14.90
CA SER A 93 -9.15 -8.43 -14.34
C SER A 93 -7.72 -8.99 -14.36
N GLY A 94 -7.47 -10.01 -13.54
CA GLY A 94 -6.28 -10.85 -13.63
C GLY A 94 -6.32 -11.83 -14.80
N HIS A 95 -5.27 -12.62 -14.95
CA HIS A 95 -5.16 -13.66 -15.97
C HIS A 95 -5.52 -15.01 -15.34
N THR A 96 -6.17 -15.90 -16.10
CA THR A 96 -6.62 -17.21 -15.57
C THR A 96 -5.47 -18.16 -15.26
N ASN A 97 -4.37 -18.10 -16.02
CA ASN A 97 -3.12 -18.80 -15.72
C ASN A 97 -2.44 -18.20 -14.46
N PRO A 98 -2.32 -18.94 -13.34
CA PRO A 98 -1.70 -18.45 -12.11
C PRO A 98 -0.24 -18.06 -12.27
N ASN A 99 0.48 -18.67 -13.22
CA ASN A 99 1.92 -18.51 -13.40
C ASN A 99 2.31 -17.28 -14.20
N LYS A 100 1.37 -16.66 -14.93
CA LYS A 100 1.66 -15.42 -15.66
C LYS A 100 1.81 -14.26 -14.70
N LYS A 101 2.81 -13.42 -14.93
CA LYS A 101 2.95 -12.15 -14.22
C LYS A 101 1.98 -11.12 -14.81
N GLU A 102 1.34 -10.33 -13.96
CA GLU A 102 0.22 -9.47 -14.40
C GLU A 102 0.40 -8.00 -14.01
N GLY A 103 1.56 -7.61 -13.47
CA GLY A 103 1.77 -6.26 -12.92
C GLY A 103 0.98 -5.94 -11.65
N GLY A 104 0.14 -6.86 -11.17
CA GLY A 104 -0.75 -6.66 -10.02
C GLY A 104 -0.08 -6.88 -8.66
N LEU A 105 -0.88 -6.78 -7.59
CA LEU A 105 -0.44 -6.97 -6.20
C LEU A 105 0.00 -8.43 -5.94
N GLU A 106 1.18 -8.55 -5.34
CA GLU A 106 1.74 -9.76 -4.77
C GLU A 106 2.18 -9.47 -3.33
N LEU A 107 2.07 -10.44 -2.44
CA LEU A 107 2.41 -10.29 -1.03
C LEU A 107 2.91 -11.59 -0.41
N ILE A 108 3.38 -11.54 0.82
CA ILE A 108 3.71 -12.73 1.61
C ILE A 108 2.52 -13.07 2.53
N PRO A 109 1.74 -14.14 2.25
CA PRO A 109 0.63 -14.55 3.09
C PRO A 109 1.07 -14.78 4.55
N GLY A 110 0.34 -14.20 5.50
CA GLY A 110 0.60 -14.34 6.93
C GLY A 110 1.72 -13.48 7.50
N PHE A 111 2.45 -12.72 6.67
CA PHE A 111 3.55 -11.87 7.12
C PHE A 111 3.09 -10.84 8.16
N ALA A 112 1.92 -10.22 7.95
CA ALA A 112 1.37 -9.21 8.86
C ALA A 112 1.24 -9.70 10.31
N SER A 113 0.99 -11.00 10.50
CA SER A 113 0.80 -11.61 11.81
C SER A 113 2.09 -11.75 12.62
N VAL A 114 3.24 -11.74 11.94
CA VAL A 114 4.59 -11.86 12.56
C VAL A 114 5.46 -10.63 12.35
N ALA A 115 5.02 -9.64 11.58
CA ALA A 115 5.83 -8.50 11.15
C ALA A 115 6.57 -7.79 12.30
N GLU A 116 5.87 -7.48 13.39
CA GLU A 116 6.45 -6.77 14.55
C GLU A 116 7.45 -7.62 15.36
N ARG A 117 7.43 -8.95 15.19
CA ARG A 117 8.36 -9.88 15.85
C ARG A 117 9.54 -10.24 14.96
N TYR A 118 9.28 -10.39 13.66
CA TYR A 118 10.27 -10.82 12.68
C TYR A 118 11.49 -9.89 12.65
N PHE A 119 11.30 -8.58 12.59
CA PHE A 119 12.41 -7.64 12.45
C PHE A 119 13.32 -7.58 13.70
N PRO A 120 12.78 -7.42 14.93
CA PRO A 120 13.60 -7.56 16.14
C PRO A 120 14.33 -8.90 16.22
N ALA A 121 13.66 -10.01 15.88
CA ALA A 121 14.27 -11.34 15.93
C ALA A 121 15.39 -11.52 14.87
N MET A 122 15.23 -10.94 13.69
CA MET A 122 16.27 -10.91 12.66
C MET A 122 17.49 -10.08 13.08
N ASP A 123 17.26 -8.94 13.74
CA ASP A 123 18.34 -8.12 14.29
C ASP A 123 19.08 -8.85 15.42
N GLU A 124 18.36 -9.58 16.27
CA GLU A 124 18.98 -10.44 17.28
C GLU A 124 19.86 -11.51 16.63
N MET A 125 19.31 -12.24 15.64
CA MET A 125 20.02 -13.32 14.96
C MET A 125 21.26 -12.87 14.17
N LEU A 126 21.18 -11.74 13.46
CA LEU A 126 22.23 -11.30 12.53
C LEU A 126 23.19 -10.26 13.10
N ARG A 127 22.79 -9.57 14.18
CA ARG A 127 23.51 -8.41 14.72
C ARG A 127 23.67 -8.49 16.24
N GLU A 128 23.33 -9.63 16.85
CA GLU A 128 23.37 -9.83 18.31
C GLU A 128 22.59 -8.73 19.06
N GLY A 129 21.53 -8.19 18.43
CA GLY A 129 20.73 -7.09 18.98
C GLY A 129 21.46 -5.74 19.09
N LYS A 130 22.75 -5.67 18.73
CA LYS A 130 23.61 -4.48 18.93
C LYS A 130 23.24 -3.30 18.02
N SER A 131 22.54 -3.56 16.93
CA SER A 131 22.12 -2.52 16.01
C SER A 131 20.85 -2.92 15.26
N LYS A 132 20.04 -1.91 14.93
CA LYS A 132 18.89 -2.11 14.05
C LYS A 132 19.34 -2.20 12.60
N ARG A 133 18.62 -2.94 11.78
CA ARG A 133 18.78 -2.88 10.31
C ARG A 133 18.90 -1.42 9.85
N THR A 134 19.91 -1.16 9.01
CA THR A 134 20.05 0.16 8.38
C THR A 134 18.81 0.42 7.54
N LYS A 135 18.08 1.49 7.89
CA LYS A 135 16.85 1.87 7.21
C LYS A 135 17.18 2.18 5.75
N SER A 136 16.42 1.62 4.83
CA SER A 136 16.39 2.07 3.43
C SER A 136 15.04 2.76 3.19
N PRO A 137 14.81 3.94 3.81
CA PRO A 137 13.56 4.66 3.62
C PRO A 137 13.41 4.96 2.14
N TRP A 138 12.30 4.51 1.55
CA TRP A 138 12.14 4.59 0.11
C TRP A 138 11.31 5.79 -0.33
N ILE A 139 10.11 5.93 0.22
CA ILE A 139 9.16 7.01 -0.10
C ILE A 139 8.93 7.88 1.12
N SER A 140 8.68 7.24 2.27
CA SER A 140 8.65 7.89 3.57
C SER A 140 9.59 7.18 4.54
N SER A 141 9.79 7.78 5.70
CA SER A 141 10.59 7.20 6.77
C SER A 141 10.04 5.88 7.33
N TYR A 142 8.87 5.43 6.87
CA TYR A 142 8.25 4.13 7.19
C TYR A 142 8.47 3.04 6.17
N HIS A 143 8.73 3.40 4.92
CA HIS A 143 8.76 2.41 3.86
C HIS A 143 10.07 1.64 3.94
N ILE A 144 9.99 0.36 4.34
CA ILE A 144 11.15 -0.52 4.37
C ILE A 144 11.15 -1.36 3.11
N ARG A 145 12.19 -1.20 2.30
CA ARG A 145 12.42 -2.05 1.14
C ARG A 145 13.23 -3.28 1.53
N PHE A 146 12.80 -4.44 1.05
CA PHE A 146 13.55 -5.68 1.15
C PHE A 146 14.53 -5.76 -0.03
N ASN A 147 15.82 -5.65 0.27
CA ASN A 147 16.89 -5.54 -0.71
C ASN A 147 18.27 -5.92 -0.16
N GLN A 148 18.32 -6.50 1.04
CA GLN A 148 19.52 -7.01 1.67
C GLN A 148 19.59 -8.53 1.46
N LYS A 149 20.79 -9.11 1.59
CA LYS A 149 20.98 -10.56 1.44
C LYS A 149 20.13 -11.37 2.43
N GLU A 150 19.96 -10.85 3.65
CA GLU A 150 19.09 -11.43 4.67
C GLU A 150 17.60 -11.47 4.30
N ASP A 151 17.17 -10.72 3.29
CA ASP A 151 15.77 -10.72 2.84
C ASP A 151 15.50 -11.81 1.80
N GLU A 152 16.52 -12.49 1.27
CA GLU A 152 16.40 -13.47 0.18
C GLU A 152 15.34 -14.55 0.46
N PRO A 153 15.24 -15.13 1.68
CA PRO A 153 14.19 -16.10 2.01
C PRO A 153 12.77 -15.56 1.97
N LEU A 154 12.56 -14.24 1.96
CA LEU A 154 11.21 -13.66 1.86
C LEU A 154 10.70 -13.66 0.41
N PHE A 155 11.59 -13.60 -0.58
CA PHE A 155 11.19 -13.53 -1.99
C PHE A 155 10.57 -14.85 -2.49
N GLU A 156 10.97 -15.99 -1.94
CA GLU A 156 10.35 -17.31 -2.23
C GLU A 156 8.92 -17.43 -1.68
N LEU A 157 8.53 -16.57 -0.73
CA LEU A 157 7.24 -16.60 -0.04
C LEU A 157 6.20 -15.68 -0.68
N VAL A 158 6.60 -14.90 -1.69
CA VAL A 158 5.69 -13.97 -2.38
C VAL A 158 4.69 -14.76 -3.22
N ARG A 159 3.41 -14.42 -3.10
CA ARG A 159 2.30 -15.00 -3.85
C ARG A 159 1.42 -13.92 -4.45
N LYS A 160 0.82 -14.24 -5.59
CA LYS A 160 -0.21 -13.41 -6.22
C LYS A 160 -1.47 -13.42 -5.35
N VAL A 161 -2.11 -12.26 -5.22
CA VAL A 161 -3.43 -12.14 -4.58
C VAL A 161 -4.50 -12.85 -5.43
N LYS A 162 -5.42 -13.54 -4.77
CA LYS A 162 -6.52 -14.29 -5.40
C LYS A 162 -7.83 -14.13 -4.63
N ARG A 163 -8.96 -14.35 -5.30
CA ARG A 163 -10.29 -14.36 -4.67
C ARG A 163 -10.43 -15.49 -3.66
N VAL A 164 -11.36 -15.34 -2.72
CA VAL A 164 -11.67 -16.38 -1.74
C VAL A 164 -12.68 -17.35 -2.36
N PRO A 165 -12.35 -18.64 -2.56
CA PRO A 165 -13.30 -19.59 -3.13
C PRO A 165 -14.60 -19.64 -2.32
N ARG A 166 -15.73 -19.88 -3.00
CA ARG A 166 -17.05 -19.77 -2.34
C ARG A 166 -17.21 -20.78 -1.20
N ASP A 167 -16.64 -21.95 -1.41
CA ASP A 167 -16.60 -23.14 -0.56
C ASP A 167 -15.34 -23.20 0.32
N TRP A 168 -14.49 -22.17 0.32
CA TRP A 168 -13.32 -22.16 1.20
C TRP A 168 -13.73 -22.15 2.67
N THR A 169 -13.18 -23.09 3.42
CA THR A 169 -13.33 -23.18 4.87
C THR A 169 -12.05 -22.75 5.56
N ALA A 170 -12.19 -21.92 6.59
CA ALA A 170 -11.09 -21.51 7.45
C ALA A 170 -10.36 -22.75 8.03
N PRO A 171 -9.00 -22.76 8.03
CA PRO A 171 -8.26 -23.77 8.77
C PRO A 171 -8.57 -23.67 10.27
N PRO A 172 -8.33 -24.73 11.06
CA PRO A 172 -8.58 -24.71 12.50
C PRO A 172 -7.88 -23.54 13.20
N ALA A 173 -8.51 -23.04 14.27
CA ALA A 173 -7.92 -22.04 15.15
C ALA A 173 -6.50 -22.46 15.59
N SER A 174 -5.61 -21.47 15.74
CA SER A 174 -4.21 -21.73 16.07
C SER A 174 -3.72 -20.76 17.12
N THR A 175 -3.09 -21.30 18.16
CA THR A 175 -2.43 -20.55 19.24
C THR A 175 -0.93 -20.38 19.00
N GLU A 176 -0.41 -20.76 17.82
CA GLU A 176 1.01 -20.71 17.49
C GLU A 176 1.58 -19.28 17.66
N LEU A 177 0.82 -18.25 17.30
CA LEU A 177 1.21 -16.85 17.52
C LEU A 177 1.27 -16.43 18.99
N LEU A 178 0.84 -17.26 19.96
CA LEU A 178 1.01 -16.97 21.38
C LEU A 178 2.39 -17.36 21.90
N SER A 179 3.12 -18.24 21.20
CA SER A 179 4.48 -18.60 21.61
C SER A 179 5.48 -17.50 21.27
N THR A 180 6.57 -17.47 22.03
CA THR A 180 7.77 -16.72 21.62
C THR A 180 8.31 -17.31 20.33
N MET A 181 8.69 -16.44 19.39
CA MET A 181 9.23 -16.84 18.08
C MET A 181 10.55 -16.11 17.85
N ASN A 182 11.58 -16.87 17.50
CA ASN A 182 12.80 -16.32 16.91
C ASN A 182 12.60 -16.06 15.39
N ALA A 183 13.64 -15.60 14.70
CA ALA A 183 13.59 -15.30 13.28
C ALA A 183 13.25 -16.51 12.40
N ASN A 184 13.84 -17.67 12.70
CA ASN A 184 13.59 -18.92 11.98
C ASN A 184 12.16 -19.42 12.24
N ASP A 185 11.67 -19.32 13.48
CA ASP A 185 10.29 -19.69 13.80
C ASP A 185 9.29 -18.84 13.01
N CYS A 186 9.55 -17.53 12.85
CA CYS A 186 8.73 -16.65 12.03
C CYS A 186 8.77 -17.04 10.54
N LEU A 187 9.93 -17.41 10.00
CA LEU A 187 10.07 -17.87 8.61
C LEU A 187 9.34 -19.20 8.38
N GLU A 188 9.47 -20.16 9.29
CA GLU A 188 8.77 -21.44 9.23
C GLU A 188 7.26 -21.27 9.33
N TYR A 189 6.78 -20.39 10.23
CA TYR A 189 5.37 -20.00 10.27
C TYR A 189 4.91 -19.49 8.92
N MET A 190 5.61 -18.52 8.32
CA MET A 190 5.23 -17.97 7.00
C MET A 190 5.26 -19.02 5.89
N ARG A 191 6.26 -19.92 5.86
CA ARG A 191 6.31 -21.05 4.92
C ARG A 191 5.09 -21.97 5.04
N LYS A 192 4.67 -22.27 6.27
CA LYS A 192 3.44 -23.02 6.54
C LYS A 192 2.21 -22.28 6.01
N ILE A 193 2.06 -20.98 6.30
CA ILE A 193 0.94 -20.17 5.80
C ILE A 193 0.91 -20.13 4.26
N VAL A 194 2.07 -19.96 3.63
CA VAL A 194 2.22 -19.97 2.17
C VAL A 194 1.82 -21.33 1.59
N LYS A 195 2.24 -22.43 2.19
CA LYS A 195 1.85 -23.78 1.75
C LYS A 195 0.34 -23.99 1.83
N GLU A 196 -0.29 -23.52 2.91
CA GLU A 196 -1.76 -23.54 3.05
C GLU A 196 -2.43 -22.67 1.99
N HIS A 197 -1.88 -21.48 1.72
CA HIS A 197 -2.35 -20.58 0.68
C HIS A 197 -2.26 -21.24 -0.70
N ASP A 198 -1.14 -21.88 -1.02
CA ASP A 198 -0.91 -22.55 -2.30
C ASP A 198 -1.90 -23.69 -2.57
N ALA A 199 -2.43 -24.33 -1.53
CA ALA A 199 -3.46 -25.37 -1.64
C ALA A 199 -4.85 -24.83 -2.02
N ILE A 200 -5.09 -23.52 -1.87
CA ILE A 200 -6.35 -22.89 -2.24
C ILE A 200 -6.41 -22.72 -3.77
N PRO A 201 -7.51 -23.12 -4.45
CA PRO A 201 -7.67 -22.90 -5.89
C PRO A 201 -7.42 -21.45 -6.30
N TYR A 202 -6.73 -21.26 -7.42
CA TYR A 202 -6.48 -19.93 -7.96
C TYR A 202 -7.70 -19.42 -8.70
N HIS A 203 -8.38 -18.44 -8.10
CA HIS A 203 -9.37 -17.61 -8.76
C HIS A 203 -8.78 -16.21 -8.97
N PRO A 204 -8.59 -15.78 -10.24
CA PRO A 204 -8.04 -14.45 -10.49
C PRO A 204 -8.95 -13.39 -9.91
N ILE A 205 -8.37 -12.26 -9.54
CA ILE A 205 -9.15 -11.07 -9.25
C ILE A 205 -9.83 -10.58 -10.54
N GLU A 206 -10.97 -9.93 -10.43
CA GLU A 206 -11.64 -9.32 -11.59
C GLU A 206 -11.84 -7.82 -11.39
N LYS A 207 -12.18 -7.14 -12.48
CA LYS A 207 -12.68 -5.77 -12.47
C LYS A 207 -13.84 -5.64 -11.45
N GLY A 208 -13.87 -4.53 -10.72
CA GLY A 208 -14.87 -4.27 -9.67
C GLY A 208 -14.53 -4.87 -8.30
N ASP A 209 -13.53 -5.75 -8.19
CA ASP A 209 -13.07 -6.29 -6.91
C ASP A 209 -12.36 -5.24 -6.07
N PHE A 210 -12.58 -5.28 -4.76
CA PHE A 210 -11.88 -4.44 -3.80
C PHE A 210 -10.97 -5.28 -2.91
N ILE A 211 -9.67 -4.99 -2.97
CA ILE A 211 -8.65 -5.72 -2.23
C ILE A 211 -8.26 -4.93 -0.99
N TYR A 212 -8.19 -5.60 0.15
CA TYR A 212 -7.58 -5.10 1.38
C TYR A 212 -6.32 -5.89 1.69
N PHE A 213 -5.31 -5.21 2.21
CA PHE A 213 -4.19 -5.87 2.87
C PHE A 213 -3.73 -5.05 4.07
N ASP A 214 -3.28 -5.75 5.10
CA ASP A 214 -2.75 -5.13 6.31
C ASP A 214 -1.52 -4.30 5.95
N ILE A 215 -1.38 -3.09 6.51
CA ILE A 215 -0.22 -2.23 6.26
C ILE A 215 1.12 -2.86 6.68
N ARG A 216 1.07 -3.91 7.48
CA ARG A 216 2.23 -4.71 7.90
C ARG A 216 2.54 -5.86 6.94
N SER A 217 1.75 -6.08 5.89
CA SER A 217 1.99 -7.13 4.91
C SER A 217 3.13 -6.73 3.97
N ALA A 218 4.18 -7.56 3.90
CA ALA A 218 5.24 -7.40 2.91
C ALA A 218 4.66 -7.66 1.52
N HIS A 219 4.77 -6.68 0.63
CA HIS A 219 4.09 -6.71 -0.66
C HIS A 219 4.87 -5.99 -1.76
N ARG A 220 4.45 -6.22 -3.00
CA ARG A 220 4.95 -5.56 -4.21
C ARG A 220 3.88 -5.56 -5.30
N ASN A 221 4.06 -4.70 -6.28
CA ASN A 221 3.47 -4.94 -7.61
C ASN A 221 4.46 -5.85 -8.36
N SER A 222 3.91 -6.83 -9.08
CA SER A 222 4.68 -7.75 -9.93
C SER A 222 5.70 -6.98 -10.79
N ASP A 223 6.87 -7.57 -10.98
CA ASP A 223 7.97 -6.97 -11.72
C ASP A 223 7.72 -6.91 -13.23
N ALA A 224 6.80 -7.74 -13.73
CA ALA A 224 6.42 -7.86 -15.13
C ALA A 224 4.89 -7.89 -15.31
N ASN A 225 4.44 -7.60 -16.54
CA ASN A 225 3.08 -7.81 -17.01
C ASN A 225 3.10 -8.58 -18.35
N GLU A 226 2.92 -9.90 -18.27
CA GLU A 226 2.91 -10.86 -19.38
C GLU A 226 1.50 -11.06 -19.97
N MET A 227 0.55 -10.19 -19.60
CA MET A 227 -0.77 -10.15 -20.24
C MET A 227 -0.68 -9.41 -21.58
N ASP A 228 -1.65 -9.67 -22.45
CA ASP A 228 -1.88 -8.97 -23.71
C ASP A 228 -2.63 -7.64 -23.55
N ARG A 229 -2.77 -7.16 -22.31
CA ARG A 229 -3.51 -5.94 -21.96
C ARG A 229 -2.97 -5.27 -20.69
N PRO A 230 -3.28 -3.99 -20.47
CA PRO A 230 -2.86 -3.31 -19.26
C PRO A 230 -3.48 -3.90 -17.99
N ARG A 231 -2.70 -3.85 -16.90
CA ARG A 231 -3.20 -4.00 -15.55
C ARG A 231 -3.40 -2.63 -14.92
N SER A 232 -4.59 -2.38 -14.39
CA SER A 232 -4.84 -1.13 -13.67
C SER A 232 -5.62 -1.33 -12.39
N VAL A 233 -5.24 -0.55 -11.38
CA VAL A 233 -5.91 -0.47 -10.09
C VAL A 233 -5.98 0.99 -9.63
N PHE A 234 -7.03 1.32 -8.90
CA PHE A 234 -7.17 2.59 -8.19
C PHE A 234 -6.87 2.37 -6.71
N TYR A 235 -5.79 2.97 -6.19
CA TYR A 235 -5.52 2.91 -4.76
C TYR A 235 -6.50 3.83 -4.03
N HIS A 236 -7.31 3.22 -3.19
CA HIS A 236 -8.34 3.89 -2.42
C HIS A 236 -8.34 3.28 -1.03
N ALA A 237 -8.07 4.08 -0.01
CA ALA A 237 -8.07 3.62 1.37
C ALA A 237 -8.73 4.64 2.29
N TYR A 238 -9.03 4.16 3.49
CA TYR A 238 -9.56 4.99 4.57
C TYR A 238 -8.56 5.03 5.72
N SER A 239 -8.52 6.17 6.39
CA SER A 239 -7.85 6.38 7.66
C SER A 239 -8.90 6.37 8.77
N VAL A 240 -8.53 5.96 9.98
CA VAL A 240 -9.43 6.09 11.14
C VAL A 240 -9.62 7.56 11.49
N ALA A 241 -10.86 7.96 11.82
CA ALA A 241 -11.18 9.33 12.24
C ALA A 241 -10.72 9.58 13.69
N HIS A 242 -9.42 9.81 13.83
CA HIS A 242 -8.75 10.01 15.11
C HIS A 242 -7.65 11.08 14.96
N ARG A 243 -7.26 11.73 16.06
CA ARG A 243 -6.30 12.84 16.11
C ARG A 243 -4.97 12.54 15.41
N VAL A 244 -4.56 11.27 15.35
CA VAL A 244 -3.38 10.80 14.60
C VAL A 244 -3.40 11.15 13.11
N ASN A 245 -4.58 11.34 12.53
CA ASN A 245 -4.78 11.62 11.10
C ASN A 245 -5.38 13.01 10.81
N GLU A 246 -5.66 13.82 11.84
CA GLU A 246 -6.44 15.06 11.73
C GLU A 246 -5.77 16.10 10.82
N LYS A 247 -4.46 16.31 10.99
CA LYS A 247 -3.70 17.24 10.12
C LYS A 247 -3.74 16.83 8.66
N THR A 248 -3.68 15.53 8.38
CA THR A 248 -3.70 15.01 7.02
C THR A 248 -5.06 15.25 6.38
N ILE A 249 -6.16 14.93 7.08
CA ILE A 249 -7.49 15.12 6.49
C ILE A 249 -7.85 16.60 6.29
N GLU A 250 -7.48 17.49 7.22
CA GLU A 250 -7.70 18.93 7.04
C GLU A 250 -6.93 19.47 5.84
N SER A 251 -5.71 18.98 5.60
CA SER A 251 -4.97 19.34 4.40
C SER A 251 -5.64 18.81 3.13
N LEU A 252 -6.08 17.55 3.11
CA LEU A 252 -6.75 16.95 1.95
C LEU A 252 -8.08 17.64 1.62
N LYS A 253 -8.83 18.06 2.63
CA LYS A 253 -10.08 18.82 2.50
C LYS A 253 -9.88 20.10 1.70
N GLU A 254 -8.88 20.90 2.05
CA GLU A 254 -8.60 22.16 1.34
C GLU A 254 -8.01 21.91 -0.05
N LYS A 255 -7.06 20.96 -0.16
CA LYS A 255 -6.42 20.59 -1.42
C LYS A 255 -7.41 20.11 -2.48
N ARG A 256 -8.42 19.34 -2.08
CA ARG A 256 -9.48 18.84 -2.96
C ARG A 256 -10.18 19.96 -3.73
N LYS A 257 -10.46 21.09 -3.08
CA LYS A 257 -11.23 22.21 -3.66
C LYS A 257 -10.53 22.86 -4.85
N ILE A 258 -9.23 22.63 -5.00
CA ILE A 258 -8.37 23.19 -6.04
C ILE A 258 -7.55 22.14 -6.78
N PHE A 259 -7.92 20.85 -6.64
CA PHE A 259 -7.22 19.70 -7.21
C PHE A 259 -5.71 19.65 -6.92
N GLU A 260 -5.28 20.12 -5.75
CA GLU A 260 -3.88 20.05 -5.35
C GLU A 260 -3.53 18.65 -4.84
N HIS A 261 -2.41 18.10 -5.29
CA HIS A 261 -1.98 16.75 -4.91
C HIS A 261 -1.67 16.65 -3.39
N PRO A 262 -1.87 15.48 -2.77
CA PRO A 262 -1.45 15.24 -1.38
C PRO A 262 0.05 15.50 -1.18
N SER A 263 0.42 16.06 -0.02
CA SER A 263 1.80 16.48 0.27
C SER A 263 2.83 15.34 0.36
N ASP A 264 2.36 14.09 0.36
CA ASP A 264 3.22 12.90 0.40
C ASP A 264 3.89 12.57 -0.94
N PHE A 265 3.41 13.19 -2.01
CA PHE A 265 3.85 12.91 -3.37
C PHE A 265 4.54 14.11 -3.99
N ASN A 266 5.29 13.84 -5.05
CA ASN A 266 6.15 14.84 -5.66
C ASN A 266 5.33 15.96 -6.30
N SER A 267 5.57 17.21 -5.88
CA SER A 267 4.90 18.40 -6.40
C SER A 267 5.21 18.75 -7.86
N LYS A 268 6.09 17.97 -8.51
CA LYS A 268 6.39 18.09 -9.95
C LYS A 268 5.17 17.84 -10.84
N PHE A 269 4.28 16.95 -10.43
CA PHE A 269 3.07 16.65 -11.20
C PHE A 269 1.96 17.60 -10.72
N LYS A 270 1.45 18.43 -11.63
CA LYS A 270 0.34 19.37 -11.37
C LYS A 270 -0.70 19.34 -12.48
N MET A 271 -0.78 18.21 -13.21
CA MET A 271 -1.62 18.09 -14.40
C MET A 271 -3.09 18.31 -14.07
N GLU A 272 -3.55 17.86 -12.90
CA GLU A 272 -4.93 18.07 -12.46
C GLU A 272 -5.28 19.54 -12.27
N GLN A 273 -4.38 20.33 -11.70
CA GLN A 273 -4.57 21.78 -11.54
C GLN A 273 -4.55 22.53 -12.89
N GLN A 274 -3.98 21.93 -13.93
CA GLN A 274 -3.88 22.52 -15.27
C GLN A 274 -5.04 22.08 -16.19
N LEU A 275 -5.52 20.85 -16.03
CA LEU A 275 -6.43 20.20 -16.98
C LEU A 275 -7.84 20.03 -16.43
N LEU A 276 -8.03 20.04 -15.11
CA LEU A 276 -9.36 20.00 -14.48
C LEU A 276 -9.85 21.41 -14.17
N ASN A 277 -11.13 21.62 -14.36
CA ASN A 277 -11.83 22.86 -14.03
C ASN A 277 -12.68 22.65 -12.77
N VAL A 278 -12.48 23.48 -11.75
CA VAL A 278 -13.18 23.31 -10.45
C VAL A 278 -14.70 23.39 -10.59
N GLU A 279 -15.24 24.28 -11.41
CA GLU A 279 -16.69 24.43 -11.57
C GLU A 279 -17.34 23.23 -12.28
N LYS A 280 -16.59 22.57 -13.16
CA LYS A 280 -17.09 21.47 -13.98
C LYS A 280 -16.78 20.09 -13.41
N ASP A 281 -15.55 19.90 -12.94
CA ASP A 281 -14.97 18.58 -12.63
C ASP A 281 -14.95 18.29 -11.12
N LEU A 282 -15.25 19.27 -10.26
CA LEU A 282 -15.34 19.04 -8.81
C LEU A 282 -16.68 18.39 -8.48
N ILE A 283 -16.63 17.13 -8.05
CA ILE A 283 -17.84 16.38 -7.73
C ILE A 283 -18.44 16.88 -6.41
N PRO A 284 -19.75 17.15 -6.32
CA PRO A 284 -20.36 17.46 -5.03
C PRO A 284 -20.24 16.30 -4.03
N LEU A 285 -19.98 16.63 -2.77
CA LEU A 285 -19.91 15.61 -1.72
C LEU A 285 -21.32 15.16 -1.30
N THR A 286 -21.52 13.85 -1.21
CA THR A 286 -22.69 13.27 -0.53
C THR A 286 -22.60 13.52 0.98
N PRO A 287 -23.66 13.30 1.78
CA PRO A 287 -23.57 13.38 3.23
C PRO A 287 -22.45 12.51 3.83
N LEU A 288 -22.27 11.29 3.29
CA LEU A 288 -21.13 10.43 3.64
C LEU A 288 -19.80 11.05 3.20
N GLY A 289 -19.72 11.55 1.95
CA GLY A 289 -18.55 12.24 1.42
C GLY A 289 -18.10 13.43 2.28
N GLN A 290 -19.04 14.22 2.78
CA GLN A 290 -18.76 15.33 3.69
C GLN A 290 -18.12 14.85 5.00
N CYS A 291 -18.59 13.73 5.57
CA CYS A 291 -17.97 13.15 6.76
C CYS A 291 -16.59 12.55 6.45
N LEU A 292 -16.44 11.89 5.31
CA LEU A 292 -15.20 11.29 4.83
C LEU A 292 -14.08 12.32 4.58
N TYR A 293 -14.41 13.52 4.11
CA TYR A 293 -13.49 14.65 3.96
C TYR A 293 -13.38 15.54 5.21
N ASN A 294 -14.02 15.17 6.33
CA ASN A 294 -14.09 15.96 7.55
C ASN A 294 -14.69 17.37 7.36
N GLU A 295 -15.56 17.55 6.37
CA GLU A 295 -16.38 18.76 6.20
C GLU A 295 -17.62 18.75 7.10
N ARG A 296 -18.03 17.57 7.56
CA ARG A 296 -19.18 17.37 8.44
C ARG A 296 -18.88 16.37 9.56
N SER A 297 -19.37 16.64 10.77
CA SER A 297 -19.21 15.72 11.89
C SER A 297 -20.07 14.46 11.74
N TYR A 298 -19.45 13.29 11.99
CA TYR A 298 -20.16 12.01 12.11
C TYR A 298 -21.25 11.99 13.18
N LYS A 299 -21.22 12.90 14.17
CA LYS A 299 -22.29 13.02 15.17
C LYS A 299 -23.66 13.18 14.52
N THR A 300 -23.73 13.77 13.34
CA THR A 300 -24.99 14.00 12.62
C THR A 300 -25.53 12.77 11.90
N LEU A 301 -24.67 11.81 11.53
CA LEU A 301 -25.07 10.55 10.88
C LEU A 301 -25.32 9.43 11.90
N LEU A 302 -24.64 9.48 13.05
CA LEU A 302 -24.74 8.50 14.13
C LEU A 302 -25.81 8.86 15.19
N GLN A 303 -26.80 9.67 14.82
CA GLN A 303 -27.98 10.00 15.66
C GLN A 303 -28.90 8.77 15.82
N PRO A 304 -30.01 8.82 16.59
CA PRO A 304 -30.82 7.63 16.92
C PRO A 304 -31.29 6.78 15.73
N ASP A 305 -31.41 7.36 14.53
CA ASP A 305 -31.76 6.66 13.30
C ASP A 305 -30.55 6.05 12.54
N ASP A 306 -29.34 6.11 13.13
CA ASP A 306 -28.02 5.69 12.63
C ASP A 306 -27.97 5.47 11.12
N GLN A 307 -27.82 6.54 10.34
CA GLN A 307 -27.83 6.48 8.87
C GLN A 307 -26.69 5.64 8.29
N ILE A 308 -25.66 5.32 9.09
CA ILE A 308 -24.55 4.46 8.67
C ILE A 308 -24.97 2.98 8.69
N GLN A 309 -25.80 2.56 9.64
CA GLN A 309 -26.15 1.15 9.77
C GLN A 309 -26.93 0.61 8.54
N PRO A 310 -27.90 1.35 7.95
CA PRO A 310 -28.50 1.00 6.67
C PRO A 310 -27.47 0.85 5.55
N ILE A 311 -26.50 1.77 5.43
CA ILE A 311 -25.44 1.70 4.44
C ILE A 311 -24.64 0.39 4.60
N VAL A 312 -24.22 0.08 5.83
CA VAL A 312 -23.46 -1.13 6.13
C VAL A 312 -24.26 -2.39 5.82
N ASN A 313 -25.53 -2.45 6.24
CA ASN A 313 -26.41 -3.61 6.02
C ASN A 313 -26.71 -3.84 4.54
N GLN A 314 -26.91 -2.77 3.77
CA GLN A 314 -27.28 -2.85 2.36
C GLN A 314 -26.07 -3.15 1.47
N HIS A 315 -24.90 -2.58 1.78
CA HIS A 315 -23.78 -2.57 0.84
C HIS A 315 -22.59 -3.42 1.27
N SER A 316 -22.49 -3.86 2.53
CA SER A 316 -21.37 -4.71 2.93
C SER A 316 -21.48 -6.09 2.29
N ARG A 317 -20.50 -6.40 1.43
CA ARG A 317 -20.32 -7.73 0.81
C ARG A 317 -19.32 -8.60 1.59
N LEU A 318 -18.86 -8.12 2.74
CA LEU A 318 -17.92 -8.84 3.59
C LEU A 318 -18.67 -9.99 4.29
N THR A 319 -18.14 -11.21 4.21
CA THR A 319 -18.70 -12.39 4.89
C THR A 319 -17.73 -12.87 5.96
N GLN A 320 -18.14 -13.78 6.84
CA GLN A 320 -17.21 -14.38 7.81
C GLN A 320 -16.03 -15.08 7.12
N ARG A 321 -16.29 -15.71 5.97
CA ARG A 321 -15.26 -16.30 5.10
C ARG A 321 -14.19 -15.28 4.72
N HIS A 322 -14.58 -14.06 4.36
CA HIS A 322 -13.66 -12.97 4.04
C HIS A 322 -12.85 -12.53 5.27
N ILE A 323 -13.50 -12.41 6.43
CA ILE A 323 -12.86 -12.03 7.70
C ILE A 323 -11.80 -13.07 8.09
N ASP A 324 -12.15 -14.35 8.07
CA ASP A 324 -11.25 -15.45 8.43
C ASP A 324 -10.07 -15.54 7.47
N PHE A 325 -10.32 -15.34 6.17
CA PHE A 325 -9.27 -15.29 5.16
C PHE A 325 -8.30 -14.13 5.40
N TYR A 326 -8.83 -12.94 5.73
CA TYR A 326 -8.01 -11.78 6.07
C TYR A 326 -7.15 -12.03 7.31
N HIS A 327 -7.72 -12.59 8.37
CA HIS A 327 -6.94 -12.95 9.55
C HIS A 327 -5.85 -13.98 9.23
N ARG A 328 -6.16 -15.01 8.43
CA ARG A 328 -5.18 -16.06 8.14
C ARG A 328 -4.03 -15.57 7.28
N TYR A 329 -4.32 -14.78 6.23
CA TYR A 329 -3.36 -14.47 5.16
C TYR A 329 -2.91 -13.01 5.11
N GLY A 330 -3.53 -12.11 5.87
CA GLY A 330 -3.17 -10.68 5.92
C GLY A 330 -3.74 -9.84 4.77
N TYR A 331 -4.57 -10.42 3.92
CA TYR A 331 -5.28 -9.74 2.84
C TYR A 331 -6.62 -10.41 2.56
N VAL A 332 -7.52 -9.71 1.87
CA VAL A 332 -8.75 -10.29 1.33
C VAL A 332 -9.19 -9.55 0.08
N VAL A 333 -9.83 -10.27 -0.84
CA VAL A 333 -10.52 -9.72 -2.00
C VAL A 333 -12.01 -9.80 -1.73
N VAL A 334 -12.72 -8.67 -1.81
CA VAL A 334 -14.17 -8.61 -1.73
C VAL A 334 -14.70 -8.42 -3.15
N GLU A 335 -15.51 -9.36 -3.61
CA GLU A 335 -15.83 -9.46 -5.03
C GLU A 335 -16.91 -8.46 -5.47
N ASN A 336 -16.72 -7.88 -6.66
CA ASN A 336 -17.71 -7.06 -7.36
C ASN A 336 -18.29 -5.91 -6.50
N VAL A 337 -17.47 -5.25 -5.68
CA VAL A 337 -17.94 -4.15 -4.82
C VAL A 337 -18.36 -2.94 -5.63
N VAL A 338 -17.71 -2.71 -6.77
CA VAL A 338 -17.98 -1.62 -7.71
C VAL A 338 -18.41 -2.22 -9.05
N SER A 339 -19.29 -1.52 -9.76
CA SER A 339 -19.78 -1.97 -11.06
C SER A 339 -18.71 -1.91 -12.15
N ASP A 340 -18.86 -2.75 -13.17
CA ASP A 340 -18.03 -2.72 -14.37
C ASP A 340 -18.09 -1.36 -15.07
N ALA A 341 -19.27 -0.73 -15.11
CA ALA A 341 -19.48 0.56 -15.76
C ALA A 341 -18.69 1.68 -15.07
N ASP A 342 -18.68 1.72 -13.73
CA ASP A 342 -17.91 2.70 -12.97
C ASP A 342 -16.40 2.50 -13.16
N CYS A 343 -15.96 1.25 -13.23
CA CYS A 343 -14.56 0.90 -13.48
C CYS A 343 -14.13 1.32 -14.90
N GLU A 344 -14.98 1.09 -15.91
CA GLU A 344 -14.75 1.51 -17.29
C GLU A 344 -14.75 3.04 -17.43
N GLN A 345 -15.68 3.73 -16.76
CA GLN A 345 -15.71 5.18 -16.72
C GLN A 345 -14.40 5.75 -16.17
N LEU A 346 -13.89 5.20 -15.07
CA LEU A 346 -12.61 5.64 -14.50
C LEU A 346 -11.42 5.39 -15.46
N LEU A 347 -11.39 4.23 -16.13
CA LEU A 347 -10.34 3.95 -17.12
C LEU A 347 -10.41 4.88 -18.33
N ASN A 348 -11.61 5.21 -18.79
CA ASN A 348 -11.84 6.15 -19.88
C ASN A 348 -11.37 7.56 -19.51
N GLU A 349 -11.71 8.04 -18.32
CA GLU A 349 -11.21 9.30 -17.78
C GLU A 349 -9.68 9.31 -17.70
N LEU A 350 -9.08 8.24 -17.16
CA LEU A 350 -7.63 8.12 -17.09
C LEU A 350 -6.98 8.24 -18.48
N CYS A 351 -7.49 7.52 -19.49
CA CYS A 351 -6.95 7.58 -20.84
C CYS A 351 -7.15 8.97 -21.47
N GLN A 352 -8.34 9.55 -21.33
CA GLN A 352 -8.67 10.87 -21.86
C GLN A 352 -7.78 11.97 -21.29
N TYR A 353 -7.64 12.04 -19.96
CA TYR A 353 -6.85 13.07 -19.30
C TYR A 353 -5.35 12.85 -19.46
N SER A 354 -4.90 11.59 -19.50
CA SER A 354 -3.50 11.28 -19.81
C SER A 354 -3.14 11.72 -21.23
N ALA A 355 -4.01 11.50 -22.23
CA ALA A 355 -3.79 11.97 -23.59
C ALA A 355 -3.64 13.50 -23.67
N LYS A 356 -4.48 14.25 -22.92
CA LYS A 356 -4.36 15.72 -22.81
C LYS A 356 -3.06 16.16 -22.14
N ALA A 357 -2.52 15.34 -21.24
CA ALA A 357 -1.22 15.56 -20.60
C ALA A 357 -0.03 15.11 -21.46
N GLY A 358 -0.24 14.73 -22.73
CA GLY A 358 0.84 14.25 -23.60
C GLY A 358 1.28 12.81 -23.30
N CYS A 359 0.40 11.98 -22.73
CA CYS A 359 0.62 10.56 -22.49
C CYS A 359 -0.62 9.76 -22.93
N PRO A 360 -0.75 9.42 -24.23
CA PRO A 360 -1.94 8.75 -24.75
C PRO A 360 -1.99 7.28 -24.32
N LEU A 361 -2.40 7.04 -23.08
CA LEU A 361 -2.68 5.70 -22.56
C LEU A 361 -3.77 5.04 -23.39
N SER A 362 -3.66 3.73 -23.57
CA SER A 362 -4.60 2.91 -24.32
C SER A 362 -4.88 1.63 -23.59
N LEU A 363 -6.15 1.21 -23.58
CA LEU A 363 -6.56 -0.10 -23.08
C LEU A 363 -6.18 -1.23 -24.06
N ASN A 364 -5.96 -0.89 -25.33
CA ASN A 364 -5.41 -1.80 -26.33
C ASN A 364 -3.88 -1.80 -26.23
N SER A 365 -3.27 -2.98 -26.27
CA SER A 365 -1.81 -3.20 -26.13
C SER A 365 -0.94 -2.58 -27.22
N ASN A 366 -1.53 -2.09 -28.31
CA ASN A 366 -0.80 -1.70 -29.52
C ASN A 366 -0.27 -0.26 -29.51
N SER A 367 -0.47 0.52 -28.44
CA SER A 367 0.08 1.88 -28.39
C SER A 367 1.59 1.85 -28.07
N ALA A 368 2.38 2.43 -28.97
CA ALA A 368 3.80 2.64 -28.72
C ALA A 368 3.98 3.87 -27.82
N LEU A 369 3.81 3.67 -26.50
CA LEU A 369 4.10 4.71 -25.51
C LEU A 369 5.60 4.77 -25.20
N SER A 370 6.18 5.96 -25.22
CA SER A 370 7.59 6.17 -24.86
C SER A 370 7.77 6.43 -23.36
N GLN A 371 9.01 6.32 -22.88
CA GLN A 371 9.34 6.64 -21.49
C GLN A 371 9.16 8.14 -21.19
N SER A 372 9.44 9.01 -22.16
CA SER A 372 9.21 10.44 -22.07
C SER A 372 7.72 10.81 -22.04
N ASP A 373 6.88 10.14 -22.82
CA ASP A 373 5.42 10.34 -22.72
C ASP A 373 4.90 9.99 -21.32
N PHE A 374 5.30 8.83 -20.79
CA PHE A 374 4.84 8.38 -19.47
C PHE A 374 5.31 9.32 -18.35
N ALA A 375 6.49 9.93 -18.50
CA ALA A 375 7.04 10.88 -17.54
C ALA A 375 6.18 12.15 -17.34
N ASN A 376 5.22 12.41 -18.23
CA ASN A 376 4.27 13.53 -18.08
C ASN A 376 3.21 13.27 -17.01
N ILE A 377 2.87 12.00 -16.76
CA ILE A 377 1.79 11.62 -15.84
C ILE A 377 2.26 10.76 -14.67
N GLY A 378 3.49 10.26 -14.68
CA GLY A 378 3.97 9.31 -13.69
C GLY A 378 5.48 9.17 -13.63
N GLY A 379 5.97 8.55 -12.56
CA GLY A 379 7.38 8.17 -12.44
C GLY A 379 7.63 6.72 -12.87
N ASN A 380 8.90 6.33 -12.97
CA ASN A 380 9.30 4.94 -13.29
C ASN A 380 8.95 3.92 -12.19
N PHE A 381 8.49 4.41 -11.04
CA PHE A 381 8.15 3.61 -9.87
C PHE A 381 6.83 2.88 -10.10
N GLY A 382 6.88 1.55 -10.10
CA GLY A 382 5.68 0.73 -9.90
C GLY A 382 4.55 0.99 -10.90
N ALA A 383 4.81 1.57 -12.07
CA ALA A 383 3.79 2.02 -13.02
C ALA A 383 2.69 2.93 -12.41
N MET A 384 3.05 3.74 -11.40
CA MET A 384 2.11 4.68 -10.77
C MET A 384 1.86 5.87 -11.69
N VAL A 385 0.59 6.29 -11.78
CA VAL A 385 0.16 7.51 -12.48
C VAL A 385 -0.41 8.48 -11.45
N GLU A 386 -0.01 9.74 -11.54
CA GLU A 386 -0.18 10.80 -10.53
C GLU A 386 -1.50 11.55 -10.76
N TRP A 387 -2.59 10.79 -10.89
CA TRP A 387 -3.97 11.29 -10.93
C TRP A 387 -4.66 10.98 -9.61
N TYR A 388 -5.27 12.00 -9.01
CA TYR A 388 -5.88 11.95 -7.69
C TYR A 388 -7.33 12.43 -7.68
N TYR A 389 -7.79 13.29 -8.58
CA TYR A 389 -9.11 13.91 -8.53
C TYR A 389 -9.87 13.81 -9.85
N LEU A 390 -9.62 12.77 -10.66
CA LEU A 390 -10.52 12.48 -11.78
C LEU A 390 -11.97 12.36 -11.27
N PRO A 391 -12.98 12.83 -12.03
CA PRO A 391 -14.37 12.84 -11.60
C PRO A 391 -14.84 11.51 -10.99
N MET A 392 -14.57 10.39 -11.66
CA MET A 392 -14.93 9.06 -11.19
C MET A 392 -14.12 8.63 -9.94
N GLN A 393 -12.86 9.05 -9.78
CA GLN A 393 -12.11 8.80 -8.53
C GLN A 393 -12.79 9.50 -7.35
N GLN A 394 -13.26 10.73 -7.53
CA GLN A 394 -13.95 11.48 -6.49
C GLN A 394 -15.28 10.82 -6.10
N GLN A 395 -16.03 10.33 -7.08
CA GLN A 395 -17.27 9.57 -6.85
C GLN A 395 -16.99 8.26 -6.11
N LEU A 396 -15.98 7.49 -6.54
CA LEU A 396 -15.63 6.21 -5.92
C LEU A 396 -15.17 6.36 -4.47
N ARG A 397 -14.49 7.47 -4.12
CA ARG A 397 -14.09 7.70 -2.72
C ARG A 397 -15.25 7.79 -1.74
N GLN A 398 -16.42 8.23 -2.21
CA GLN A 398 -17.65 8.29 -1.43
C GLN A 398 -18.62 7.13 -1.75
N HIS A 399 -18.16 6.08 -2.45
CA HIS A 399 -18.96 4.92 -2.78
C HIS A 399 -19.30 4.09 -1.52
N GLU A 400 -20.58 3.92 -1.27
CA GLU A 400 -21.13 3.28 -0.08
C GLU A 400 -20.66 1.82 0.07
N GLY A 401 -20.51 1.08 -1.02
CA GLY A 401 -19.95 -0.29 -1.00
C GLY A 401 -18.51 -0.36 -0.49
N LEU A 402 -17.65 0.58 -0.92
CA LEU A 402 -16.23 0.59 -0.52
C LEU A 402 -16.10 1.01 0.96
N TYR A 403 -16.95 1.93 1.38
CA TYR A 403 -17.07 2.34 2.78
C TYR A 403 -17.58 1.20 3.66
N ALA A 404 -18.73 0.60 3.32
CA ALA A 404 -19.38 -0.45 4.10
C ALA A 404 -18.48 -1.67 4.35
N THR A 405 -17.81 -2.16 3.30
CA THR A 405 -16.88 -3.30 3.44
C THR A 405 -15.67 -2.95 4.33
N THR A 406 -15.23 -1.68 4.31
CA THR A 406 -14.13 -1.22 5.17
C THR A 406 -14.56 -1.14 6.62
N VAL A 407 -15.74 -0.60 6.90
CA VAL A 407 -16.34 -0.56 8.25
C VAL A 407 -16.45 -1.98 8.82
N SER A 408 -17.00 -2.92 8.05
CA SER A 408 -17.13 -4.32 8.46
C SER A 408 -15.78 -4.98 8.74
N LEU A 409 -14.77 -4.78 7.89
CA LEU A 409 -13.44 -5.36 8.10
C LEU A 409 -12.75 -4.75 9.32
N LEU A 410 -12.87 -3.43 9.51
CA LEU A 410 -12.26 -2.72 10.62
C LEU A 410 -12.86 -3.15 11.97
N ALA A 411 -14.19 -3.33 12.02
CA ALA A 411 -14.91 -3.82 13.20
C ALA A 411 -14.45 -5.22 13.65
N ASN A 412 -13.99 -6.05 12.70
CA ASN A 412 -13.53 -7.42 12.97
C ASN A 412 -12.00 -7.53 13.12
N THR A 413 -11.26 -6.42 13.06
CA THR A 413 -9.78 -6.43 13.13
C THR A 413 -9.28 -5.41 14.16
N TRP A 414 -8.85 -4.22 13.72
CA TRP A 414 -8.21 -3.21 14.57
C TRP A 414 -9.15 -2.52 15.55
N CYS A 415 -10.47 -2.64 15.36
CA CYS A 415 -11.47 -2.22 16.35
C CYS A 415 -12.10 -3.39 17.12
N ALA A 416 -11.67 -4.64 16.87
CA ALA A 416 -12.20 -5.79 17.57
C ALA A 416 -11.71 -5.83 19.02
N LYS A 417 -12.61 -6.13 19.94
CA LYS A 417 -12.29 -6.31 21.38
C LYS A 417 -11.94 -7.75 21.74
N THR A 418 -12.29 -8.69 20.87
CA THR A 418 -12.06 -10.12 21.06
C THR A 418 -10.92 -10.57 20.14
N PRO A 419 -9.97 -11.38 20.64
CA PRO A 419 -8.98 -12.03 19.78
C PRO A 419 -9.67 -12.85 18.69
N ASN A 420 -9.11 -12.83 17.47
CA ASN A 420 -9.53 -13.72 16.39
C ASN A 420 -9.01 -15.14 16.60
N ALA A 421 -9.53 -16.11 15.84
CA ALA A 421 -9.21 -17.53 15.95
C ALA A 421 -7.72 -17.89 15.73
N TYR A 422 -6.93 -16.98 15.15
CA TYR A 422 -5.51 -17.18 14.90
C TYR A 422 -4.62 -16.30 15.79
N HIS A 423 -5.20 -15.51 16.69
CA HIS A 423 -4.49 -14.56 17.54
C HIS A 423 -3.60 -13.57 16.78
N VAL A 424 -4.02 -13.15 15.57
CA VAL A 424 -3.31 -12.08 14.86
C VAL A 424 -3.34 -10.81 15.71
N PRO A 425 -2.18 -10.17 15.97
CA PRO A 425 -2.13 -8.99 16.82
C PRO A 425 -2.69 -7.78 16.08
N TYR A 426 -3.76 -7.17 16.59
CA TYR A 426 -4.28 -5.88 16.13
C TYR A 426 -4.19 -4.81 17.23
N ASN A 427 -3.09 -4.82 17.97
CA ASN A 427 -2.88 -3.92 19.10
C ASN A 427 -2.84 -2.47 18.62
N CYS A 428 -3.75 -1.65 19.15
CA CYS A 428 -3.83 -0.22 18.87
C CYS A 428 -3.88 0.56 20.19
N PRO A 429 -2.94 1.49 20.47
CA PRO A 429 -2.85 2.19 21.74
C PRO A 429 -4.00 3.17 21.99
N PHE A 430 -4.86 3.41 21.00
CA PHE A 430 -6.06 4.22 21.08
C PHE A 430 -7.29 3.44 20.61
N ALA A 431 -7.29 2.11 20.76
CA ALA A 431 -8.40 1.24 20.37
C ALA A 431 -9.74 1.68 20.98
N ASP A 432 -9.74 2.12 22.25
CA ASP A 432 -10.94 2.61 22.95
C ASP A 432 -11.53 3.89 22.35
N HIS A 433 -10.76 4.61 21.53
CA HIS A 433 -11.21 5.80 20.82
C HIS A 433 -11.66 5.52 19.38
N LEU A 434 -11.47 4.29 18.89
CA LEU A 434 -11.83 3.93 17.54
C LEU A 434 -13.31 3.55 17.45
N ASP A 435 -13.97 4.11 16.44
CA ASP A 435 -15.29 3.67 16.00
C ASP A 435 -15.13 3.24 14.54
N PRO A 436 -15.38 1.97 14.19
CA PRO A 436 -15.14 1.48 12.84
C PRO A 436 -15.98 2.21 11.78
N ARG A 437 -17.08 2.85 12.20
CA ARG A 437 -17.95 3.66 11.33
C ARG A 437 -17.35 5.04 11.02
N LYS A 438 -16.39 5.52 11.81
CA LYS A 438 -15.83 6.87 11.64
C LYS A 438 -14.50 6.79 10.88
N LEU A 439 -14.60 7.03 9.57
CA LEU A 439 -13.48 6.98 8.65
C LEU A 439 -13.23 8.34 8.01
N TRP A 440 -11.99 8.61 7.68
CA TRP A 440 -11.58 9.73 6.82
C TRP A 440 -10.90 9.19 5.57
N LEU A 441 -10.89 9.98 4.50
CA LEU A 441 -10.26 9.56 3.26
C LEU A 441 -8.74 9.58 3.33
N TYR A 442 -8.15 8.59 2.70
CA TYR A 442 -6.76 8.63 2.26
C TYR A 442 -6.75 8.73 0.73
N VAL A 443 -6.31 9.88 0.23
CA VAL A 443 -6.25 10.16 -1.21
C VAL A 443 -4.92 9.63 -1.76
N ASP A 444 -5.00 8.64 -2.63
CA ASP A 444 -3.85 8.01 -3.29
C ASP A 444 -4.06 7.98 -4.82
N ARG A 445 -3.03 7.49 -5.50
CA ARG A 445 -2.85 7.44 -6.96
C ARG A 445 -3.50 6.22 -7.60
N MET A 446 -3.31 6.08 -8.91
CA MET A 446 -3.61 4.85 -9.64
C MET A 446 -2.32 4.17 -10.08
N ASN A 447 -2.42 2.89 -10.40
CA ASN A 447 -1.40 2.15 -11.14
C ASN A 447 -1.96 1.76 -12.50
N PHE A 448 -1.13 1.92 -13.54
CA PHE A 448 -1.45 1.55 -14.91
C PHE A 448 -0.23 0.93 -15.58
N ARG A 449 -0.19 -0.40 -15.57
CA ARG A 449 0.92 -1.20 -16.07
C ARG A 449 0.61 -1.74 -17.47
N MET A 450 1.34 -1.27 -18.48
CA MET A 450 1.29 -1.80 -19.83
C MET A 450 1.83 -3.24 -19.88
N PRO A 451 1.43 -4.04 -20.88
CA PRO A 451 2.14 -5.27 -21.25
C PRO A 451 3.63 -5.01 -21.45
N ASP A 452 4.46 -5.95 -21.02
CA ASP A 452 5.88 -5.89 -21.34
C ASP A 452 6.06 -6.20 -22.84
N LYS A 453 6.75 -5.32 -23.57
CA LYS A 453 7.10 -5.56 -24.96
C LYS A 453 8.23 -6.59 -25.00
N HIS A 454 7.97 -7.73 -25.63
CA HIS A 454 8.96 -8.79 -25.84
C HIS A 454 9.74 -8.59 -27.12
#